data_AF-A0A534QAB8-F1
#
_entry.id   AF-A0A534QAB8-F1
#
_cell.length_a   1.000
_cell.length_b   1.000
_cell.length_c   1.000
_cell.angle_alpha   90.00
_cell.angle_beta   90.00
_cell.angle_gamma   90.00
#
_symmetry.space_group_name_H-M   'P 1'
#
loop_
_entity.id
_entity.type
_entity.pdbx_description
1 polymer ?
#
loop_
_entity_poly.entity_id
_entity_poly.type
_entity_poly.pdbx_seq_one_letter_code
_entity_poly.pdbx_strand_id
1 'polypeptide(L)'
;MRVVGTVVEEESGRPVEGVVVRAYDKDILFDDKLGSVHTNANGEFEISYTETQFRDFNETQPDLYLKVFDASGKKLLHSTKKQVRQAQVLERYEIRIPRAKLG
;
A
#
# COMPACT_ATOMS: atom_id res chain seq x y z
N MET A 1 -3.59 13.78 2.86
CA MET A 1 -4.15 12.74 1.98
C MET A 1 -4.17 11.41 2.73
N ARG A 2 -5.00 10.47 2.31
CA ARG A 2 -5.03 9.14 2.92
C ARG A 2 -5.32 8.06 1.90
N VAL A 3 -4.71 6.90 2.12
CA VAL A 3 -5.04 5.66 1.42
C VAL A 3 -5.59 4.67 2.42
N VAL A 4 -6.73 4.09 2.08
CA VAL A 4 -7.40 3.06 2.89
C VAL A 4 -7.62 1.82 2.05
N GLY A 5 -7.76 0.68 2.70
CA GLY A 5 -8.11 -0.53 1.97
C GLY A 5 -8.18 -1.77 2.82
N THR A 6 -8.36 -2.88 2.14
CA THR A 6 -8.37 -4.22 2.73
C THR A 6 -7.35 -5.12 2.02
N VAL A 7 -6.75 -6.03 2.77
CA VAL A 7 -5.97 -7.15 2.23
C VAL A 7 -6.74 -8.43 2.50
N VAL A 8 -7.01 -9.19 1.45
CA VAL A 8 -7.69 -10.48 1.52
C VAL A 8 -6.87 -11.57 0.82
N GLU A 9 -7.00 -12.79 1.32
CA GLU A 9 -6.51 -13.98 0.63
C GLU A 9 -7.37 -14.20 -0.62
N GLU A 10 -6.74 -14.41 -1.77
CA GLU A 10 -7.41 -14.34 -3.08
C GLU A 10 -8.45 -15.45 -3.27
N GLU A 11 -8.14 -16.67 -2.84
CA GLU A 11 -8.94 -17.85 -3.11
C GLU A 11 -10.11 -18.01 -2.12
N SER A 12 -9.91 -17.70 -0.85
CA SER A 12 -10.98 -17.78 0.17
C SER A 12 -11.70 -16.46 0.43
N GLY A 13 -11.15 -15.32 0.02
CA GLY A 13 -11.66 -14.00 0.34
C GLY A 13 -11.53 -13.61 1.82
N ARG A 14 -10.83 -14.42 2.64
CA ARG A 14 -10.66 -14.14 4.07
C ARG A 14 -9.71 -12.95 4.28
N PRO A 15 -9.96 -12.11 5.30
CA PRO A 15 -9.06 -11.01 5.63
C PRO A 15 -7.68 -11.52 6.04
N VAL A 16 -6.64 -10.76 5.67
CA VAL A 16 -5.25 -11.05 6.03
C VAL A 16 -4.80 -10.05 7.09
N GLU A 17 -4.77 -10.50 8.34
CA GLU A 17 -4.31 -9.72 9.50
C GLU A 17 -2.78 -9.67 9.59
N GLY A 18 -2.25 -8.56 10.12
CA GLY A 18 -0.87 -8.45 10.58
C GLY A 18 0.19 -8.26 9.48
N VAL A 19 -0.18 -8.29 8.20
CA VAL A 19 0.74 -7.98 7.09
C VAL A 19 1.07 -6.49 7.06
N VAL A 20 2.27 -6.15 6.60
CA VAL A 20 2.74 -4.76 6.53
C VAL A 20 2.40 -4.16 5.18
N VAL A 21 1.57 -3.11 5.16
CA VAL A 21 1.29 -2.32 3.96
C VAL A 21 2.15 -1.07 3.98
N ARG A 22 2.84 -0.81 2.87
CA ARG A 22 3.65 0.41 2.67
C ARG A 22 3.15 1.16 1.43
N ALA A 23 2.94 2.47 1.61
CA ALA A 23 2.60 3.39 0.53
C ALA A 23 3.86 4.09 0.01
N TYR A 24 3.92 4.25 -1.30
CA TYR A 24 5.03 4.87 -2.00
C TYR A 24 4.49 5.85 -3.04
N ASP A 25 5.20 6.95 -3.20
CA ASP A 25 5.17 7.73 -4.42
C ASP A 25 6.16 7.12 -5.43
N LYS A 26 5.82 7.18 -6.72
CA LYS A 26 6.66 6.66 -7.79
C LYS A 26 7.37 7.82 -8.50
N ASP A 27 8.46 8.28 -7.90
CA ASP A 27 9.33 9.25 -8.54
C ASP A 27 10.34 8.62 -9.51
N ILE A 28 10.95 9.47 -10.33
CA ILE A 28 11.91 9.12 -11.39
C ILE A 28 13.26 8.62 -10.82
N LEU A 29 13.64 9.02 -9.59
CA LEU A 29 14.98 8.73 -9.02
C LEU A 29 14.96 7.85 -7.76
N PHE A 30 14.07 8.10 -6.80
CA PHE A 30 13.93 7.28 -5.58
C PHE A 30 12.44 7.21 -5.18
N ASP A 31 11.89 6.01 -4.99
CA ASP A 31 10.49 5.86 -4.55
C ASP A 31 10.35 6.36 -3.10
N ASP A 32 9.67 7.49 -2.88
CA ASP A 32 9.48 8.04 -1.53
C ASP A 32 8.45 7.25 -0.73
N LYS A 33 8.86 6.75 0.44
CA LYS A 33 7.97 6.03 1.35
C LYS A 33 7.07 7.01 2.09
N LEU A 34 5.80 7.04 1.72
CA LEU A 34 4.78 7.91 2.32
C LEU A 34 4.33 7.43 3.71
N GLY A 35 4.31 6.12 3.94
CA GLY A 35 3.91 5.56 5.23
C GLY A 35 3.90 4.03 5.30
N SER A 36 3.61 3.48 6.47
CA SER A 36 3.57 2.03 6.73
C SER A 36 2.65 1.71 7.89
N VAL A 37 1.86 0.64 7.77
CA VAL A 37 0.97 0.16 8.83
C VAL A 37 0.78 -1.36 8.74
N HIS A 38 0.39 -2.01 9.85
CA HIS A 38 -0.06 -3.39 9.84
C HIS A 38 -1.58 -3.45 9.59
N THR A 39 -2.05 -4.46 8.86
CA THR A 39 -3.49 -4.70 8.75
C THR A 39 -4.07 -5.18 10.08
N ASN A 40 -5.29 -4.74 10.38
CA ASN A 40 -6.04 -5.20 11.55
C ASN A 40 -6.66 -6.61 11.32
N ALA A 41 -7.42 -7.12 12.30
CA ALA A 41 -8.10 -8.42 12.23
C ALA A 41 -9.12 -8.54 11.07
N ASN A 42 -9.62 -7.42 10.54
CA ASN A 42 -10.48 -7.37 9.37
C ASN A 42 -9.69 -7.20 8.05
N GLY A 43 -8.35 -7.26 8.11
CA GLY A 43 -7.48 -7.04 6.97
C GLY A 43 -7.40 -5.57 6.53
N GLU A 44 -7.97 -4.64 7.31
CA GLU A 44 -8.07 -3.23 6.95
C GLU A 44 -6.79 -2.47 7.27
N PHE A 45 -6.48 -1.46 6.47
CA PHE A 45 -5.39 -0.52 6.69
C PHE A 45 -5.79 0.92 6.36
N GLU A 46 -5.16 1.88 7.03
CA GLU A 46 -5.22 3.31 6.72
C GLU A 46 -3.83 3.92 6.86
N ILE A 47 -3.37 4.61 5.83
CA ILE A 47 -2.11 5.36 5.82
C ILE A 47 -2.42 6.81 5.48
N SER A 48 -2.13 7.71 6.41
CA SER A 48 -2.22 9.16 6.20
C SER A 48 -0.85 9.72 5.84
N TYR A 49 -0.82 10.63 4.87
CA TYR A 49 0.40 11.32 4.42
C TYR A 49 0.11 12.75 3.97
N THR A 50 1.11 13.63 4.02
CA THR A 50 1.01 15.05 3.68
C THR A 50 1.75 15.40 2.40
N GLU A 51 1.38 16.52 1.79
CA GLU A 51 2.03 17.03 0.57
C GLU A 51 3.54 17.22 0.72
N THR A 52 3.99 17.60 1.92
CA THR A 52 5.42 17.76 2.22
C THR A 52 6.23 16.47 2.11
N GLN A 53 5.59 15.30 2.06
CA GLN A 53 6.26 13.99 1.95
C GLN A 53 6.52 13.56 0.49
N PHE A 54 6.09 14.34 -0.50
CA PHE A 54 6.26 14.04 -1.94
C PHE A 54 6.57 15.27 -2.82
N ARG A 55 6.79 16.45 -2.23
CA ARG A 55 6.81 17.72 -2.99
C ARG A 55 8.11 18.01 -3.75
N ASP A 56 9.01 17.05 -3.96
CA ASP A 56 10.34 17.35 -4.50
C ASP A 56 10.33 17.74 -6.00
N PHE A 57 9.23 17.55 -6.74
CA PHE A 57 9.26 17.64 -8.22
C PHE A 57 8.14 18.46 -8.88
N ASN A 58 7.63 19.52 -8.25
CA ASN A 58 6.60 20.37 -8.86
C ASN A 58 5.28 19.61 -9.14
N GLU A 59 5.11 18.43 -8.53
CA GLU A 59 3.92 17.60 -8.60
C GLU A 59 2.92 18.03 -7.53
N THR A 60 1.63 18.07 -7.91
CA THR A 60 0.54 18.43 -7.00
C THR A 60 -0.10 17.21 -6.34
N GLN A 61 0.15 16.02 -6.86
CA GLN A 61 -0.41 14.73 -6.43
C GLN A 61 0.63 13.63 -6.68
N PRO A 62 0.83 12.69 -5.74
CA PRO A 62 1.79 11.61 -5.89
C PRO A 62 1.25 10.51 -6.83
N ASP A 63 2.15 9.83 -7.50
CA ASP A 63 1.95 8.59 -8.24
C ASP A 63 1.95 7.39 -7.28
N LEU A 64 0.83 7.20 -6.58
CA LEU A 64 0.67 6.24 -5.50
C LEU A 64 0.67 4.78 -5.97
N TYR A 65 1.46 3.97 -5.28
CA TYR A 65 1.33 2.52 -5.29
C TYR A 65 1.65 1.91 -3.91
N LEU A 66 1.19 0.68 -3.70
CA LEU A 66 1.33 -0.06 -2.45
C LEU A 66 2.20 -1.29 -2.62
N LYS A 67 2.96 -1.62 -1.57
CA LYS A 67 3.61 -2.93 -1.40
C LYS A 67 3.09 -3.56 -0.11
N VAL A 68 2.77 -4.85 -0.19
CA VAL A 68 2.39 -5.66 0.98
C VAL A 68 3.51 -6.63 1.29
N PHE A 69 3.97 -6.61 2.53
CA PHE A 69 5.01 -7.49 3.06
C PHE A 69 4.42 -8.42 4.12
N ASP A 70 5.15 -9.48 4.43
CA ASP A 70 4.87 -10.33 5.59
C ASP A 70 4.84 -9.54 6.91
N ALA A 71 4.39 -10.19 7.98
CA ALA A 71 4.31 -9.56 9.31
C ALA A 71 5.68 -9.05 9.81
N SER A 72 6.78 -9.63 9.35
CA SER A 72 8.13 -9.15 9.69
C SER A 72 8.56 -7.91 8.89
N GLY A 73 7.83 -7.56 7.83
CA GLY A 73 8.16 -6.47 6.92
C GLY A 73 9.35 -6.74 6.00
N LYS A 74 9.76 -8.01 5.84
CA LYS A 74 10.96 -8.44 5.08
C LYS A 74 10.60 -9.08 3.75
N LYS A 75 9.61 -9.97 3.70
CA LYS A 75 9.23 -10.69 2.48
C LYS A 75 8.16 -9.93 1.73
N LEU A 76 8.40 -9.56 0.48
CA LEU A 76 7.37 -8.96 -0.38
C LEU A 76 6.34 -10.03 -0.78
N LEU A 77 5.06 -9.76 -0.49
CA LEU A 77 3.93 -10.62 -0.83
C LEU A 77 3.20 -10.14 -2.09
N HIS A 78 3.01 -8.82 -2.20
CA HIS A 78 2.30 -8.20 -3.32
C HIS A 78 2.82 -6.79 -3.60
N SER A 79 2.69 -6.34 -4.85
CA SER A 79 3.01 -4.98 -5.26
C SER A 79 2.02 -4.49 -6.31
N THR A 80 1.43 -3.33 -6.07
CA THR A 80 0.57 -2.65 -7.05
C THR A 80 1.37 -1.72 -7.96
N LYS A 81 2.72 -1.80 -7.99
CA LYS A 81 3.58 -0.90 -8.79
C LYS A 81 3.31 -0.95 -10.31
N LYS A 82 2.62 -2.00 -10.81
CA LYS A 82 2.13 -2.06 -12.21
C LYS A 82 0.80 -1.32 -12.44
N GLN A 83 0.15 -0.88 -11.38
CA GLN A 83 -1.16 -0.22 -11.33
C GLN A 83 -1.04 1.06 -10.47
N VAL A 84 -0.10 1.93 -10.85
CA VAL A 84 0.13 3.23 -10.20
C VAL A 84 -1.10 4.12 -10.46
N ARG A 85 -1.47 4.92 -9.46
CA ARG A 85 -2.58 5.85 -9.55
C ARG A 85 -2.12 7.24 -9.14
N GLN A 86 -2.49 8.26 -9.90
CA GLN A 86 -2.37 9.64 -9.43
C GLN A 86 -3.35 9.83 -8.26
N ALA A 87 -2.80 10.01 -7.06
CA ALA A 87 -3.59 9.93 -5.85
C ALA A 87 -4.53 11.14 -5.69
N GLN A 88 -5.79 10.84 -5.41
CA GLN A 88 -6.75 11.83 -4.92
C GLN A 88 -6.61 12.04 -3.40
N VAL A 89 -7.44 12.93 -2.83
CA VAL A 89 -7.47 13.18 -1.38
C VAL A 89 -7.67 11.88 -0.57
N LEU A 90 -8.47 10.94 -1.11
CA LEU A 90 -8.76 9.62 -0.56
C LEU A 90 -8.62 8.56 -1.65
N GLU A 91 -7.71 7.62 -1.45
CA GLU A 91 -7.55 6.44 -2.31
C GLU A 91 -8.07 5.17 -1.62
N ARG A 92 -8.71 4.29 -2.40
CA ARG A 92 -9.24 3.00 -1.91
C ARG A 92 -8.66 1.83 -2.68
N TYR A 93 -8.16 0.84 -1.94
CA TYR A 93 -7.62 -0.41 -2.48
C TYR A 93 -8.32 -1.63 -1.88
N GLU A 94 -8.55 -2.62 -2.73
CA GLU A 94 -8.75 -4.01 -2.31
C GLU A 94 -7.57 -4.80 -2.87
N ILE A 95 -6.74 -5.37 -1.99
CA ILE A 95 -5.55 -6.11 -2.37
C ILE A 95 -5.80 -7.60 -2.16
N ARG A 96 -5.72 -8.36 -3.25
CA ARG A 96 -5.85 -9.81 -3.23
C ARG A 96 -4.48 -10.46 -3.32
N ILE A 97 -4.18 -11.35 -2.38
CA ILE A 97 -2.90 -12.07 -2.33
C ILE A 97 -3.16 -13.56 -2.42
N PRO A 98 -2.58 -14.26 -3.41
CA PRO A 98 -2.68 -15.72 -3.50
C PRO A 98 -2.20 -16.39 -2.22
N ARG A 99 -2.92 -17.40 -1.74
CA ARG A 99 -2.59 -18.17 -0.53
C ARG A 99 -1.16 -18.70 -0.56
N ALA A 100 -0.68 -19.14 -1.72
CA ALA A 100 0.69 -19.64 -1.90
C ALA A 100 1.80 -18.63 -1.53
N LYS A 101 1.49 -17.32 -1.46
CA LYS A 101 2.45 -16.29 -1.06
C LYS A 101 2.45 -16.01 0.44
N LEU A 102 1.31 -16.24 1.12
CA LEU A 102 1.07 -15.91 2.53
C LEU A 102 1.83 -16.83 3.51
N GLY A 103 2.25 -18.02 3.06
CA GLY A 103 2.95 -19.00 3.89
C GLY A 103 2.09 -20.21 4.22
#